data_AF-A0A0H3ZUY0-F1
#
_entry.id   AF-A0A0H3ZUY0-F1
#
_cell.length_a   1.000
_cell.length_b   1.000
_cell.length_c   1.000
_cell.angle_alpha   90.00
_cell.angle_beta   90.00
_cell.angle_gamma   90.00
#
_symmetry.space_group_name_H-M   'P 1'
#
loop_
_entity.id
_entity.type
_entity.pdbx_description
1 polymer ?
#
loop_
_entity_poly.entity_id
_entity_poly.type
_entity_poly.pdbx_seq_one_letter_code
_entity_poly.pdbx_strand_id
1 'polypeptide(L)'
;MKHLLMVAFFLIAPAALASGVSPELPPVDWVTLLTVFGGEYGKVIAAWVSVALVVWSQVRQLIPPEWMAKLPTWLITLLEFLAANKGRASNELINDPKHIKRVTPT
;
A
#
# COMPACT_ATOMS: atom_id res chain seq x y z
N MET A 1 3.96 -9.74 -15.46
CA MET A 1 4.95 -9.03 -14.61
C MET A 1 5.55 -7.81 -15.29
N LYS A 2 6.13 -7.91 -16.51
CA LYS A 2 6.72 -6.78 -17.25
C LYS A 2 5.79 -5.56 -17.41
N HIS A 3 4.51 -5.80 -17.73
CA HIS A 3 3.53 -4.73 -17.90
C HIS A 3 3.08 -4.07 -16.59
N LEU A 4 3.15 -4.78 -15.46
CA LEU A 4 2.74 -4.29 -14.15
C LEU A 4 3.77 -3.28 -13.59
N LEU A 5 5.06 -3.54 -13.80
CA LEU A 5 6.15 -2.60 -13.52
C LEU A 5 6.09 -1.36 -14.42
N MET A 6 5.73 -1.53 -15.70
CA MET A 6 5.53 -0.41 -16.63
C MET A 6 4.37 0.49 -16.19
N VAL A 7 3.26 -0.09 -15.75
CA VAL A 7 2.10 0.65 -15.24
C VAL A 7 2.43 1.38 -13.93
N ALA A 8 3.17 0.75 -13.01
CA ALA A 8 3.65 1.41 -11.80
C ALA A 8 4.58 2.60 -12.09
N PHE A 9 5.48 2.45 -13.06
CA PHE A 9 6.36 3.54 -13.50
C PHE A 9 5.58 4.69 -14.17
N PHE A 10 4.58 4.36 -15.01
CA PHE A 10 3.73 5.35 -15.69
C PHE A 10 2.77 6.10 -14.77
N LEU A 11 2.45 5.54 -13.59
CA LEU A 11 1.64 6.21 -12.58
C LEU A 11 2.45 7.18 -11.71
N ILE A 12 3.76 6.97 -11.58
CA ILE A 12 4.66 7.82 -10.78
C ILE A 12 5.30 8.93 -11.64
N ALA A 13 5.59 8.65 -12.91
CA ALA A 13 6.25 9.60 -13.82
C ALA A 13 5.51 10.95 -14.04
N PRO A 14 4.16 11.03 -14.09
CA PRO A 14 3.46 12.30 -14.27
C PRO A 14 3.62 13.23 -13.07
N ALA A 15 3.77 12.70 -11.86
CA ALA A 15 4.00 13.50 -10.65
C ALA A 15 5.37 14.19 -10.66
N ALA A 16 6.36 13.60 -11.32
CA ALA A 16 7.68 14.21 -11.54
C ALA A 16 7.70 15.27 -12.66
N LEU A 17 6.72 15.23 -13.59
CA LEU A 17 6.59 16.19 -14.69
C LEU A 17 5.64 17.35 -14.36
N ALA A 18 4.67 17.14 -13.46
CA ALA A 18 3.69 18.15 -13.06
C ALA A 18 4.25 19.22 -12.10
N SER A 19 5.48 19.05 -11.58
CA SER A 19 6.11 20.04 -10.69
C SER A 19 6.57 21.33 -11.39
N GLY A 20 6.38 21.45 -12.71
CA GLY A 20 6.77 22.62 -13.52
C GLY A 20 5.66 23.64 -13.80
N VAL A 21 4.40 23.37 -13.43
CA VAL A 21 3.28 24.28 -13.68
C VAL A 21 2.72 24.74 -12.34
N SER A 22 3.17 25.92 -11.89
CA SER A 22 2.71 26.53 -10.64
C SER A 22 1.27 27.03 -10.79
N PRO A 23 0.32 26.58 -9.97
CA PRO A 23 -0.92 27.34 -9.74
C PRO A 23 -0.63 28.41 -8.68
N GLU A 24 -1.25 29.58 -8.77
CA GLU A 24 -1.12 30.70 -7.81
C GLU A 24 -1.58 30.34 -6.37
N LEU A 25 -2.17 29.16 -6.19
CA LEU A 25 -2.40 28.53 -4.90
C LEU A 25 -1.82 27.12 -4.95
N PRO A 26 -0.93 26.73 -4.01
CA PRO A 26 -0.43 25.36 -3.98
C PRO A 26 -1.64 24.43 -3.82
N PRO A 27 -1.85 23.46 -4.74
CA PRO A 27 -2.91 22.50 -4.57
C PRO A 27 -2.68 21.81 -3.22
N VAL A 28 -3.74 21.75 -2.42
CA VAL A 28 -3.73 21.02 -1.13
C VAL A 28 -3.74 19.54 -1.45
N ASP A 29 -2.59 19.05 -1.93
CA ASP A 29 -2.30 17.65 -2.12
C ASP A 29 -1.69 17.08 -0.83
N TRP A 30 -1.75 15.76 -0.68
CA TRP A 30 -1.18 15.03 0.44
C TRP A 30 0.29 15.38 0.67
N VAL A 31 1.05 15.62 -0.40
CA VAL A 31 2.46 16.06 -0.33
C VAL A 31 2.58 17.44 0.34
N THR A 32 1.69 18.39 0.01
CA THR A 32 1.64 19.71 0.62
C THR A 32 1.31 19.61 2.10
N LEU A 33 0.31 18.80 2.47
CA LEU A 33 -0.07 18.57 3.87
C LEU A 33 1.07 17.92 4.68
N LEU A 34 1.73 16.90 4.13
CA LEU A 34 2.85 16.22 4.77
C LEU A 34 4.07 17.15 4.96
N THR A 35 4.27 18.08 4.03
CA THR A 35 5.33 19.10 4.13
C THR A 35 4.99 20.15 5.20
N VAL A 36 3.73 20.56 5.30
CA VAL A 36 3.27 21.55 6.30
C VAL A 36 3.33 20.98 7.71
N PHE A 37 2.92 19.71 7.91
CA PHE A 37 2.94 19.08 9.23
C PHE A 37 4.30 18.50 9.64
N GLY A 38 5.13 18.07 8.67
CA GLY A 38 6.39 17.37 8.93
C GLY A 38 7.67 18.10 8.52
N GLY A 39 7.57 19.32 7.97
CA GLY A 39 8.73 20.04 7.42
C GLY A 39 9.42 19.29 6.28
N GLU A 40 10.73 19.50 6.09
CA GLU A 40 11.52 18.77 5.08
C GLU A 40 11.51 17.25 5.31
N TYR A 41 11.45 16.82 6.58
CA TYR A 41 11.39 15.40 6.94
C TYR A 41 10.06 14.74 6.57
N GLY A 42 8.96 15.50 6.52
CA GLY A 42 7.64 14.97 6.15
C GLY A 42 7.58 14.37 4.76
N LYS A 43 8.23 15.01 3.78
CA LYS A 43 8.36 14.48 2.41
C LYS A 43 9.16 13.18 2.37
N VAL A 44 10.28 13.14 3.10
CA VAL A 44 11.18 11.98 3.16
C VAL A 44 10.48 10.79 3.83
N ILE A 45 9.80 11.03 4.95
CA ILE A 45 9.02 10.01 5.67
C ILE A 45 7.91 9.47 4.76
N ALA A 46 7.16 10.33 4.09
CA ALA A 46 6.11 9.92 3.17
C ALA A 46 6.66 9.05 2.02
N ALA A 47 7.77 9.46 1.42
CA ALA A 47 8.42 8.67 0.37
C ALA A 47 8.82 7.28 0.86
N TRP A 48 9.44 7.18 2.05
CA TRP A 48 9.82 5.89 2.63
C TRP A 48 8.62 5.02 3.00
N VAL A 49 7.56 5.62 3.56
CA VAL A 49 6.31 4.90 3.88
C VAL A 49 5.66 4.38 2.61
N SER A 50 5.59 5.18 1.54
CA SER A 50 5.06 4.75 0.25
C SER A 50 5.85 3.58 -0.32
N VAL A 51 7.19 3.65 -0.31
CA VAL A 51 8.05 2.53 -0.75
C VAL A 51 7.81 1.29 0.10
N ALA A 52 7.75 1.43 1.42
CA ALA A 52 7.50 0.31 2.33
C ALA A 52 6.15 -0.36 2.08
N LEU A 53 5.08 0.41 1.84
CA LEU A 53 3.76 -0.12 1.53
C LEU A 53 3.70 -0.79 0.17
N VAL A 54 4.37 -0.23 -0.84
CA VAL A 54 4.48 -0.88 -2.16
C VAL A 54 5.21 -2.21 -2.03
N VAL A 55 6.37 -2.25 -1.34
CA VAL A 55 7.10 -3.49 -1.09
C VAL A 55 6.24 -4.49 -0.32
N TRP A 56 5.56 -4.04 0.74
CA TRP A 56 4.66 -4.89 1.53
C TRP A 56 3.53 -5.50 0.69
N SER A 57 2.93 -4.73 -0.23
CA SER A 57 1.88 -5.23 -1.13
C SER A 57 2.36 -6.39 -2.01
N GLN A 58 3.64 -6.39 -2.41
CA GLN A 58 4.23 -7.46 -3.22
C GLN A 58 4.61 -8.66 -2.33
N VAL A 59 5.24 -8.40 -1.18
CA VAL A 59 5.62 -9.45 -0.21
C VAL A 59 4.38 -10.21 0.27
N ARG A 60 3.28 -9.52 0.57
CA ARG A 60 2.01 -10.14 0.98
C ARG A 60 1.46 -11.12 -0.05
N GLN A 61 1.68 -10.90 -1.35
CA GLN A 61 1.24 -11.82 -2.40
C GLN A 61 2.05 -13.12 -2.41
N LEU A 62 3.28 -13.12 -1.90
CA LEU A 62 4.13 -14.30 -1.79
C LEU A 62 3.86 -15.12 -0.52
N ILE A 63 3.24 -14.51 0.50
CA ILE A 63 2.96 -15.18 1.76
C ILE A 63 1.67 -16.02 1.64
N PRO A 64 1.75 -17.35 1.86
CA PRO A 64 0.58 -18.21 1.85
C PRO A 64 -0.43 -17.78 2.93
N PRO A 65 -1.73 -17.82 2.64
CA PRO A 65 -2.76 -17.42 3.59
C PRO A 65 -2.80 -18.33 4.84
N GLU A 66 -2.33 -19.58 4.74
CA GLU A 66 -2.15 -20.51 5.87
C GLU A 66 -1.17 -19.99 6.92
N TRP A 67 -0.10 -19.30 6.50
CA TRP A 67 0.88 -18.74 7.42
C TRP A 67 0.31 -17.51 8.13
N MET A 68 -0.44 -16.69 7.39
CA MET A 68 -1.15 -15.53 7.93
C MET A 68 -2.26 -15.94 8.91
N ALA A 69 -2.92 -17.07 8.69
CA ALA A 69 -4.00 -17.58 9.55
C ALA A 69 -3.54 -17.84 11.00
N LYS A 70 -2.24 -18.09 11.21
CA LYS A 70 -1.64 -18.26 12.55
C LYS A 70 -1.61 -16.96 13.37
N LEU A 71 -1.73 -15.80 12.72
CA LEU A 71 -1.67 -14.50 13.40
C LEU A 71 -2.99 -14.14 14.09
N PRO A 72 -2.97 -13.27 15.11
CA PRO A 72 -4.18 -12.70 15.69
C PRO A 72 -5.04 -11.98 14.65
N THR A 73 -6.37 -12.05 14.78
CA THR A 73 -7.32 -11.50 13.79
C THR A 73 -7.14 -9.99 13.55
N TRP A 74 -6.79 -9.24 14.60
CA TRP A 74 -6.49 -7.82 14.49
C TRP A 74 -5.25 -7.56 13.63
N LEU A 75 -4.21 -8.40 13.78
CA LEU A 75 -2.96 -8.28 13.03
C LEU A 75 -3.15 -8.65 11.57
N ILE A 76 -3.91 -9.72 11.28
CA ILE A 76 -4.30 -10.07 9.89
C ILE A 76 -5.01 -8.86 9.24
N THR A 77 -5.95 -8.24 9.95
CA THR A 77 -6.69 -7.09 9.43
C THR A 77 -5.80 -5.90 9.13
N LEU A 78 -4.81 -5.63 9.99
CA LEU A 78 -3.84 -4.56 9.78
C LEU A 78 -2.95 -4.86 8.56
N LEU A 79 -2.38 -6.06 8.50
CA LEU A 79 -1.47 -6.46 7.44
C LEU A 79 -2.13 -6.49 6.06
N GLU A 80 -3.39 -6.93 5.97
CA GLU A 80 -4.16 -6.90 4.73
C GLU A 80 -4.59 -5.48 4.34
N PHE A 81 -4.90 -4.63 5.32
CA PHE A 81 -5.16 -3.22 5.06
C PHE A 81 -3.93 -2.51 4.49
N LEU A 82 -2.75 -2.71 5.10
CA LEU A 82 -1.49 -2.15 4.62
C LEU A 82 -1.08 -2.67 3.24
N ALA A 83 -1.47 -3.89 2.90
CA ALA A 83 -1.24 -4.47 1.57
C ALA A 83 -2.28 -4.04 0.53
N ALA A 84 -3.25 -3.18 0.89
CA ALA A 84 -4.41 -2.85 0.07
C ALA A 84 -5.24 -4.08 -0.38
N ASN A 85 -5.13 -5.21 0.33
CA ASN A 85 -5.81 -6.47 0.03
C ASN A 85 -7.06 -6.64 0.91
N LYS A 86 -7.90 -5.60 0.98
CA LYS A 86 -9.14 -5.59 1.76
C LYS A 86 -10.28 -4.98 0.94
N GLY A 87 -11.48 -5.57 1.02
CA GLY A 87 -12.67 -5.07 0.32
C GLY A 87 -12.78 -5.61 -1.11
N ARG A 88 -12.96 -4.74 -2.10
CA ARG A 88 -13.17 -5.15 -3.51
C ARG A 88 -11.93 -5.71 -4.20
N ALA A 89 -10.75 -5.49 -3.63
CA ALA A 89 -9.49 -6.07 -4.07
C ALA A 89 -9.07 -7.30 -3.24
N SER A 90 -9.96 -7.78 -2.37
CA SER A 90 -9.70 -8.99 -1.58
C SER A 90 -9.47 -10.17 -2.51
N ASN A 91 -8.47 -10.98 -2.19
CA ASN A 91 -8.32 -12.30 -2.79
C ASN A 91 -9.62 -13.11 -2.68
N GLU A 92 -9.82 -14.07 -3.59
CA GLU A 92 -10.91 -15.05 -3.55
C GLU A 92 -11.02 -15.70 -2.15
N LEU A 93 -12.21 -16.11 -1.74
CA LEU A 93 -12.50 -16.69 -0.41
C LEU A 93 -11.52 -17.80 0.03
N ILE A 94 -10.98 -18.56 -0.93
CA ILE A 94 -10.00 -19.64 -0.71
C ILE A 94 -8.63 -19.08 -0.26
N ASN A 95 -8.32 -17.85 -0.62
CA ASN A 95 -7.07 -17.15 -0.35
C ASN A 95 -7.19 -16.10 0.79
N ASP A 96 -8.33 -16.09 1.50
CA ASP A 96 -8.55 -15.25 2.70
C ASP A 96 -7.99 -15.97 3.95
N PRO A 97 -6.96 -15.40 4.62
CA PRO A 97 -6.40 -15.97 5.85
C PRO A 97 -7.41 -16.09 6.98
N LYS A 98 -8.40 -15.18 7.07
CA LYS A 98 -9.45 -15.25 8.11
C LYS A 98 -10.42 -16.38 7.84
N HIS A 99 -10.69 -16.68 6.56
CA HIS A 99 -11.49 -17.82 6.18
C HIS A 99 -10.75 -19.10 6.56
N ILE A 100 -9.50 -19.28 6.13
CA ILE A 100 -8.68 -20.45 6.48
C ILE A 100 -8.57 -20.66 7.99
N LYS A 101 -8.34 -19.58 8.76
CA LYS A 101 -8.30 -19.66 10.23
C LYS A 101 -9.57 -20.22 10.87
N ARG A 102 -10.74 -19.95 10.28
CA ARG A 102 -12.04 -20.43 10.78
C ARG A 102 -12.30 -21.88 10.41
N VAL A 103 -11.87 -22.31 9.22
CA VAL A 103 -12.14 -23.67 8.71
C VAL A 103 -11.10 -24.68 9.22
N THR A 104 -9.87 -24.25 9.46
CA THR A 104 -8.79 -25.09 10.00
C THR A 104 -8.29 -24.48 11.31
N PRO A 105 -8.92 -24.81 12.46
CA PRO A 105 -8.39 -24.40 13.75
C PRO A 105 -7.12 -25.21 14.03
N THR A 106 -5.95 -24.60 13.75
CA THR A 106 -4.65 -25.04 14.27
C THR A 106 -4.46 -24.59 15.71
#